data_AF-A0A2K9F4E4-F1
#
_entry.id   AF-A0A2K9F4E4-F1
#
_cell.length_a   1.000
_cell.length_b   1.000
_cell.length_c   1.000
_cell.angle_alpha   90.00
_cell.angle_beta   90.00
_cell.angle_gamma   90.00
#
_symmetry.space_group_name_H-M   'P 1'
#
loop_
_entity.id
_entity.type
_entity.pdbx_description
1 polymer ?
#
loop_
_entity_poly.entity_id
_entity_poly.type
_entity_poly.pdbx_seq_one_letter_code
_entity_poly.pdbx_strand_id
1 'polypeptide(L)'
;MTNAPLISALAALGLSLGAALPASAQQPLSASDWLSGSIQAPPRESSGWRPDDERPSDAQRATPGAPPVAETGAVGKVAVSRLDETDPDRAGTISARAAGLPANLWAGSDAEVLASMIDGSSARLPATNALLRRILTAQLTPPTMTGEAERGRLFLARADRLLDMGANADAARLLVSAGQRTPESFRRLFDVALLAGEEGRACSVMNDTPGIAPSFGARIFCLAQSGDWSAAAITFHGAERFGLIPRDRLALLAQFLDDSYVDAGETLEPPQPVTPLDFRMHEAVGQPLPTAQLPLAFGYSDLRSTTGWKARLEAAERLSRAGTLPAQQMALIYSEQKPAASGGVWERVGAYQRLQQALDTADAEATGKALIDSFDEFARAGMAGVLASLVAADLPSDLNGRAGEIAGWLQQWQGLPTTRPVPPDPALAGGQASTLAQGDDRHGEAVLEAIAQIDSGLDGDKAQAAKALASLRALGLTAEADLAQAQLTLAPLMDGS
;
A
#
# COMPACT_ATOMS: atom_id res chain seq x y z
N MET A 1 -38.67 51.51 -5.38
CA MET A 1 -38.45 52.39 -6.55
C MET A 1 -37.68 51.54 -7.56
N THR A 2 -38.16 51.09 -8.72
CA THR A 2 -39.29 51.40 -9.61
C THR A 2 -39.40 50.19 -10.56
N ASN A 3 -40.52 49.45 -10.55
CA ASN A 3 -41.58 49.44 -11.57
C ASN A 3 -41.18 48.99 -12.99
N ALA A 4 -41.54 47.74 -13.33
CA ALA A 4 -42.41 47.27 -14.44
C ALA A 4 -42.90 48.34 -15.46
N PRO A 5 -43.16 47.99 -16.75
CA PRO A 5 -44.38 47.22 -17.05
C PRO A 5 -44.42 46.30 -18.29
N LEU A 6 -45.37 45.37 -18.19
CA LEU A 6 -46.10 44.70 -19.27
C LEU A 6 -46.80 45.71 -20.19
N ILE A 7 -46.88 45.41 -21.50
CA ILE A 7 -47.95 45.93 -22.37
C ILE A 7 -48.54 44.78 -23.19
N SER A 8 -49.86 44.68 -23.09
CA SER A 8 -50.77 43.77 -23.76
C SER A 8 -51.31 44.33 -25.08
N ALA A 9 -51.67 43.39 -25.98
CA ALA A 9 -52.90 43.34 -26.79
C ALA A 9 -53.06 44.07 -28.16
N LEU A 10 -53.82 43.35 -29.01
CA LEU A 10 -54.60 43.70 -30.22
C LEU A 10 -53.87 43.62 -31.56
N ALA A 11 -54.06 42.55 -32.35
CA ALA A 11 -55.23 42.19 -33.18
C ALA A 11 -55.27 42.93 -34.53
N ALA A 12 -54.92 42.21 -35.61
CA ALA A 12 -55.34 42.53 -36.97
C ALA A 12 -55.58 41.22 -37.75
N LEU A 13 -56.85 40.98 -38.06
CA LEU A 13 -57.34 39.99 -39.01
C LEU A 13 -56.79 40.28 -40.41
N GLY A 14 -56.31 39.24 -41.09
CA GLY A 14 -56.06 39.25 -42.53
C GLY A 14 -56.35 37.87 -43.10
N LEU A 15 -57.56 37.69 -43.63
CA LEU A 15 -57.96 36.53 -44.44
C LEU A 15 -57.13 36.47 -45.72
N SER A 16 -56.55 35.31 -46.02
CA SER A 16 -56.29 34.90 -47.40
C SER A 16 -56.40 33.38 -47.54
N LEU A 17 -57.45 32.95 -48.24
CA LEU A 17 -57.63 31.60 -48.79
C LEU A 17 -56.46 31.25 -49.71
N GLY A 18 -55.94 30.02 -49.64
CA GLY A 18 -55.01 29.52 -50.66
C GLY A 18 -54.53 28.09 -50.42
N ALA A 19 -55.15 27.15 -51.14
CA ALA A 19 -54.65 25.83 -51.54
C ALA A 19 -54.18 24.84 -50.45
N ALA A 20 -54.99 23.79 -50.26
CA ALA A 20 -54.54 22.53 -49.67
C ALA A 20 -53.48 21.87 -50.57
N LEU A 21 -52.23 21.89 -50.12
CA LEU A 21 -51.16 21.02 -50.61
C LEU A 21 -51.15 19.75 -49.73
N PRO A 22 -50.90 18.57 -50.28
CA PRO A 22 -50.77 17.36 -49.47
C PRO A 22 -49.52 17.49 -48.60
N ALA A 23 -49.69 17.41 -47.28
CA ALA A 23 -48.58 17.20 -46.37
C ALA A 23 -48.05 15.77 -46.62
N SER A 24 -46.96 15.67 -47.37
CA SER A 24 -46.14 14.47 -47.39
C SER A 24 -45.54 14.32 -45.99
N ALA A 25 -45.86 13.22 -45.30
CA ALA A 25 -45.18 12.87 -44.06
C ALA A 25 -43.66 12.85 -44.34
N GLN A 26 -42.91 13.72 -43.67
CA GLN A 26 -41.46 13.59 -43.63
C GLN A 26 -41.15 12.24 -42.98
N GLN A 27 -40.46 11.39 -43.73
CA GLN A 27 -39.84 10.20 -43.15
C GLN A 27 -38.95 10.64 -41.98
N PRO A 28 -38.92 9.88 -40.88
CA PRO A 28 -38.02 10.20 -39.78
C PRO A 28 -36.60 10.29 -40.33
N LEU A 29 -35.88 11.35 -39.96
CA LEU A 29 -34.46 11.48 -40.25
C LEU A 29 -33.76 10.31 -39.56
N SER A 30 -33.51 9.25 -40.31
CA SER A 30 -32.63 8.16 -39.90
C SER A 30 -31.26 8.77 -39.61
N ALA A 31 -30.82 8.68 -38.36
CA ALA A 31 -29.57 9.24 -37.85
C ALA A 31 -28.31 8.52 -38.36
N SER A 32 -28.30 8.07 -39.62
CA SER A 32 -27.16 7.37 -40.22
C SER A 32 -27.24 7.38 -41.75
N ASP A 33 -26.86 8.50 -42.37
CA ASP A 33 -26.65 8.67 -43.82
C ASP A 33 -25.51 7.80 -44.40
N TRP A 34 -24.77 7.06 -43.56
CA TRP A 34 -23.68 6.18 -44.00
C TRP A 34 -24.13 4.74 -44.34
N LEU A 35 -25.36 4.35 -43.97
CA LEU A 35 -25.88 2.98 -44.16
C LEU A 35 -26.68 2.77 -45.46
N SER A 36 -26.82 3.80 -46.30
CA SER A 36 -27.60 3.71 -47.56
C SER A 36 -26.76 3.97 -48.82
N GLY A 37 -25.46 4.15 -48.69
CA GLY A 37 -24.54 4.17 -49.83
C GLY A 37 -24.24 2.76 -50.30
N SER A 38 -24.80 2.36 -51.45
CA SER A 38 -24.31 1.20 -52.20
C SER A 38 -22.87 1.47 -52.66
N ILE A 39 -21.91 1.13 -51.81
CA ILE A 39 -20.51 1.02 -52.22
C ILE A 39 -20.46 -0.21 -53.13
N GLN A 40 -20.45 0.00 -54.45
CA GLN A 40 -19.85 -0.97 -55.36
C GLN A 40 -18.39 -1.07 -54.94
N ALA A 41 -18.08 -2.09 -54.14
CA ALA A 41 -16.71 -2.42 -53.83
C ALA A 41 -15.98 -2.63 -55.17
N PRO A 42 -14.74 -2.10 -55.34
CA PRO A 42 -13.91 -2.55 -56.45
C PRO A 42 -13.86 -4.09 -56.40
N PRO A 43 -13.82 -4.79 -57.55
CA PRO A 43 -13.76 -6.24 -57.56
C PRO A 43 -12.67 -6.66 -56.59
N ARG A 44 -13.08 -7.37 -55.53
CA ARG A 44 -12.14 -7.91 -54.55
C ARG A 44 -11.23 -8.83 -55.34
N GLU A 45 -10.00 -8.37 -55.62
CA GLU A 45 -8.91 -9.26 -55.91
C GLU A 45 -8.72 -10.09 -54.63
N SER A 46 -9.37 -11.24 -54.59
CA SER A 46 -9.14 -12.21 -53.54
C SER A 46 -7.68 -12.62 -53.65
N SER A 47 -6.84 -12.19 -52.72
CA SER A 47 -5.45 -12.64 -52.58
C SER A 47 -5.34 -14.10 -52.11
N GLY A 48 -6.44 -14.85 -52.14
CA GLY A 48 -6.52 -16.25 -51.74
C GLY A 48 -6.65 -17.14 -52.96
N TRP A 49 -5.56 -17.80 -53.31
CA TRP A 49 -5.55 -18.92 -54.24
C TRP A 49 -6.35 -20.09 -53.65
N ARG A 50 -7.31 -20.66 -54.41
CA ARG A 50 -7.92 -21.95 -54.00
C ARG A 50 -6.92 -23.07 -54.30
N PRO A 51 -6.93 -24.17 -53.52
CA PRO A 51 -5.99 -25.27 -53.70
C PRO A 51 -5.99 -25.90 -55.11
N ASP A 52 -7.12 -25.79 -55.82
CA ASP A 52 -7.34 -26.43 -57.13
C ASP A 52 -7.25 -25.47 -58.33
N ASP A 53 -6.89 -24.19 -58.12
CA ASP A 53 -6.70 -23.25 -59.23
C ASP A 53 -5.32 -23.48 -59.93
N GLU A 54 -5.13 -23.00 -61.17
CA GLU A 54 -3.85 -23.09 -61.91
C GLU A 54 -2.89 -21.91 -61.64
N ARG A 55 -1.79 -22.15 -60.91
CA ARG A 55 -0.89 -21.11 -60.37
C ARG A 55 -0.56 -19.97 -61.37
N PRO A 56 -0.67 -18.68 -61.00
CA PRO A 56 -0.40 -17.55 -61.89
C PRO A 56 1.06 -17.52 -62.32
N SER A 57 1.31 -17.09 -63.56
CA SER A 57 2.66 -17.05 -64.16
C SER A 57 3.68 -16.19 -63.39
N ASP A 58 3.19 -15.20 -62.65
CA ASP A 58 3.91 -14.31 -61.75
C ASP A 58 4.28 -14.99 -60.41
N ALA A 59 3.43 -15.88 -59.89
CA ALA A 59 3.73 -16.68 -58.70
C ALA A 59 4.63 -17.91 -58.98
N GLN A 60 4.81 -18.28 -60.25
CA GLN A 60 5.74 -19.33 -60.69
C GLN A 60 7.20 -18.85 -60.77
N ARG A 61 7.43 -17.52 -60.70
CA ARG A 61 8.77 -16.95 -60.67
C ARG A 61 9.40 -17.11 -59.28
N ALA A 62 10.45 -17.91 -59.18
CA ALA A 62 11.25 -18.00 -57.95
C ALA A 62 11.87 -16.62 -57.68
N THR A 63 11.50 -16.00 -56.56
CA THR A 63 12.11 -14.75 -56.11
C THR A 63 13.42 -15.10 -55.39
N PRO A 64 14.59 -14.68 -55.89
CA PRO A 64 15.85 -14.94 -55.18
C PRO A 64 15.83 -14.23 -53.82
N GLY A 65 16.01 -14.98 -52.73
CA GLY A 65 16.02 -14.44 -51.37
C GLY A 65 14.67 -14.44 -50.63
N ALA A 66 13.67 -15.20 -51.09
CA ALA A 66 12.48 -15.43 -50.29
C ALA A 66 12.85 -16.09 -48.93
N PRO A 67 12.35 -15.59 -47.80
CA PRO A 67 12.63 -16.18 -46.49
C PRO A 67 12.14 -17.64 -46.45
N PRO A 68 12.80 -18.53 -45.69
CA PRO A 68 12.40 -19.92 -45.61
C PRO A 68 10.95 -20.02 -45.11
N VAL A 69 10.13 -20.78 -45.82
CA VAL A 69 8.76 -21.07 -45.43
C VAL A 69 8.81 -22.20 -44.39
N ALA A 70 8.09 -22.06 -43.28
CA ALA A 70 8.12 -23.02 -42.18
C ALA A 70 7.71 -24.42 -42.65
N GLU A 71 8.50 -25.44 -42.31
CA GLU A 71 8.28 -26.84 -42.71
C GLU A 71 7.08 -27.49 -42.00
N THR A 72 6.53 -26.87 -40.93
CA THR A 72 5.38 -27.40 -40.19
C THR A 72 4.42 -26.29 -39.72
N GLY A 73 3.13 -26.64 -39.58
CA GLY A 73 2.09 -25.78 -39.00
C GLY A 73 1.94 -25.92 -37.48
N ALA A 74 2.99 -26.40 -36.79
CA ALA A 74 2.96 -26.51 -35.34
C ALA A 74 2.96 -25.10 -34.74
N VAL A 75 1.86 -24.74 -34.07
CA VAL A 75 1.72 -23.47 -33.37
C VAL A 75 2.66 -23.51 -32.17
N GLY A 76 3.80 -22.80 -32.24
CA GLY A 76 4.61 -22.52 -31.06
C GLY A 76 3.77 -21.82 -30.00
N LYS A 77 4.15 -21.93 -28.72
CA LYS A 77 3.41 -21.24 -27.63
C LYS A 77 3.25 -19.75 -27.98
N VAL A 78 2.02 -19.35 -28.29
CA VAL A 78 1.69 -17.95 -28.59
C VAL A 78 1.57 -17.24 -27.25
N ALA A 79 2.64 -16.59 -26.81
CA ALA A 79 2.56 -15.59 -25.75
C ALA A 79 1.98 -14.31 -26.36
N VAL A 80 0.80 -13.90 -25.89
CA VAL A 80 0.19 -12.62 -26.27
C VAL A 80 0.51 -11.63 -25.18
N SER A 81 1.57 -10.84 -25.37
CA SER A 81 1.80 -9.63 -24.57
C SER A 81 1.11 -8.46 -25.26
N ARG A 82 0.29 -7.69 -24.51
CA ARG A 82 -0.25 -6.44 -25.07
C ARG A 82 0.89 -5.44 -25.20
N LEU A 83 0.87 -4.63 -26.26
CA LEU A 83 1.91 -3.65 -26.58
C LEU A 83 2.13 -2.60 -25.45
N ASP A 84 1.17 -2.48 -24.52
CA ASP A 84 1.17 -1.56 -23.38
C ASP A 84 1.38 -2.25 -22.00
N GLU A 85 1.69 -3.55 -21.96
CA GLU A 85 1.80 -4.31 -20.71
C GLU A 85 3.11 -3.98 -19.97
N THR A 86 3.07 -2.93 -19.13
CA THR A 86 4.19 -2.58 -18.26
C THR A 86 4.36 -3.66 -17.19
N ASP A 87 5.58 -4.16 -17.03
CA ASP A 87 5.93 -5.14 -16.00
C ASP A 87 5.62 -4.57 -14.59
N PRO A 88 4.66 -5.18 -13.83
CA PRO A 88 4.31 -4.71 -12.49
C PRO A 88 5.47 -4.73 -11.50
N ASP A 89 6.50 -5.58 -11.70
CA ASP A 89 7.67 -5.61 -10.83
C ASP A 89 8.49 -4.31 -10.89
N ARG A 90 8.28 -3.50 -11.94
CA ARG A 90 8.86 -2.15 -12.05
C ARG A 90 8.17 -1.15 -11.13
N ALA A 91 6.93 -1.42 -10.68
CA ALA A 91 6.11 -0.45 -9.98
C ALA A 91 6.81 0.13 -8.73
N GLY A 92 6.50 1.39 -8.46
CA GLY A 92 7.05 2.15 -7.35
C GLY A 92 6.37 3.50 -7.20
N THR A 93 6.58 4.15 -6.06
CA THR A 93 6.01 5.47 -5.72
C THR A 93 7.07 6.56 -5.68
N ILE A 94 8.34 6.17 -5.55
CA ILE A 94 9.51 7.05 -5.61
C ILE A 94 10.51 6.49 -6.64
N SER A 95 11.26 7.35 -7.34
CA SER A 95 12.30 6.88 -8.26
C SER A 95 13.49 6.26 -7.49
N ALA A 96 14.23 5.35 -8.11
CA ALA A 96 15.46 4.78 -7.52
C ALA A 96 16.44 5.88 -7.04
N ARG A 97 16.62 6.95 -7.84
CA ARG A 97 17.47 8.09 -7.47
C ARG A 97 16.97 8.82 -6.22
N ALA A 98 15.67 9.10 -6.14
CA ALA A 98 15.09 9.74 -4.96
C ALA A 98 15.15 8.84 -3.71
N ALA A 99 15.13 7.51 -3.92
CA ALA A 99 15.34 6.51 -2.88
C ALA A 99 16.81 6.35 -2.47
N GLY A 100 17.77 6.97 -3.17
CA GLY A 100 19.20 6.74 -2.94
C GLY A 100 19.65 5.30 -3.27
N LEU A 101 18.94 4.63 -4.18
CA LEU A 101 19.18 3.23 -4.57
C LEU A 101 19.63 3.14 -6.03
N PRO A 102 20.47 2.15 -6.39
CA PRO A 102 20.76 1.86 -7.79
C PRO A 102 19.49 1.36 -8.51
N ALA A 103 19.24 1.86 -9.71
CA ALA A 103 18.04 1.48 -10.47
C ALA A 103 18.02 -0.02 -10.85
N ASN A 104 19.19 -0.65 -10.90
CA ASN A 104 19.41 -2.07 -11.19
C ASN A 104 19.65 -2.91 -9.92
N LEU A 105 19.12 -2.50 -8.76
CA LEU A 105 19.30 -3.20 -7.48
C LEU A 105 19.03 -4.72 -7.56
N TRP A 106 18.05 -5.13 -8.37
CA TRP A 106 17.67 -6.53 -8.56
C TRP A 106 18.48 -7.29 -9.62
N ALA A 107 19.51 -6.67 -10.21
CA ALA A 107 20.31 -7.30 -11.25
C ALA A 107 21.02 -8.56 -10.75
N GLY A 108 20.97 -9.63 -11.53
CA GLY A 108 21.59 -10.93 -11.21
C GLY A 108 20.82 -11.78 -10.20
N SER A 109 19.75 -11.26 -9.61
CA SER A 109 18.90 -11.98 -8.66
C SER A 109 17.72 -12.67 -9.32
N ASP A 110 17.23 -13.72 -8.67
CA ASP A 110 16.01 -14.43 -9.03
C ASP A 110 14.79 -13.81 -8.34
N ALA A 111 13.67 -13.69 -9.05
CA ALA A 111 12.47 -13.04 -8.53
C ALA A 111 11.81 -13.80 -7.38
N GLU A 112 11.87 -15.14 -7.38
CA GLU A 112 11.33 -15.99 -6.31
C GLU A 112 12.19 -15.91 -5.05
N VAL A 113 13.51 -15.90 -5.21
CA VAL A 113 14.44 -15.70 -4.08
C VAL A 113 14.20 -14.34 -3.43
N LEU A 114 14.13 -13.27 -4.22
CA LEU A 114 13.88 -11.92 -3.71
C LEU A 114 12.52 -11.82 -3.01
N ALA A 115 11.46 -12.39 -3.60
CA ALA A 115 10.14 -12.41 -2.98
C ALA A 115 10.17 -13.12 -1.62
N SER A 116 10.81 -14.29 -1.53
CA SER A 116 10.95 -15.02 -0.26
C SER A 116 11.75 -14.24 0.79
N MET A 117 12.83 -13.56 0.39
CA MET A 117 13.62 -12.72 1.29
C MET A 117 12.84 -11.50 1.78
N ILE A 118 12.00 -10.90 0.92
CA ILE A 118 11.14 -9.79 1.28
C ILE A 118 10.06 -10.25 2.26
N ASP A 119 9.37 -11.35 1.98
CA ASP A 119 8.33 -11.91 2.84
C ASP A 119 8.88 -12.28 4.22
N GLY A 120 10.07 -12.90 4.26
CA GLY A 120 10.76 -13.28 5.50
C GLY A 120 11.50 -12.15 6.20
N SER A 121 11.58 -10.96 5.60
CA SER A 121 12.31 -9.84 6.20
C SER A 121 11.63 -9.40 7.50
N SER A 122 12.43 -9.05 8.50
CA SER A 122 11.93 -8.35 9.69
C SER A 122 12.95 -7.28 10.06
N ALA A 123 12.49 -6.04 10.14
CA ALA A 123 13.32 -4.88 10.44
C ALA A 123 12.77 -4.19 11.69
N ARG A 124 13.50 -4.33 12.80
CA ARG A 124 13.14 -3.88 14.14
C ARG A 124 13.73 -2.51 14.45
N LEU A 125 14.96 -2.23 14.02
CA LEU A 125 15.55 -0.91 14.19
C LEU A 125 14.86 0.11 13.28
N PRO A 126 14.64 1.36 13.74
CA PRO A 126 14.06 2.40 12.89
C PRO A 126 14.84 2.64 11.60
N ALA A 127 16.17 2.58 11.62
CA ALA A 127 17.00 2.76 10.42
C ALA A 127 16.81 1.64 9.40
N THR A 128 16.80 0.38 9.83
CA THR A 128 16.62 -0.77 8.94
C THR A 128 15.18 -0.84 8.41
N ASN A 129 14.19 -0.48 9.24
CA ASN A 129 12.79 -0.40 8.85
C ASN A 129 12.56 0.69 7.79
N ALA A 130 13.14 1.88 7.98
CA ALA A 130 13.09 2.96 7.00
C ALA A 130 13.75 2.57 5.68
N LEU A 131 14.93 1.92 5.72
CA LEU A 131 15.60 1.41 4.53
C LEU A 131 14.75 0.36 3.79
N LEU A 132 14.20 -0.62 4.52
CA LEU A 132 13.33 -1.64 3.94
C LEU A 132 12.12 -1.00 3.27
N ARG A 133 11.38 -0.14 3.96
CA ARG A 133 10.22 0.57 3.39
C ARG A 133 10.59 1.38 2.14
N ARG A 134 11.77 2.01 2.13
CA ARG A 134 12.28 2.76 0.97
C ARG A 134 12.57 1.84 -0.22
N ILE A 135 13.14 0.66 0.00
CA ILE A 135 13.33 -0.37 -1.03
C ILE A 135 11.98 -0.87 -1.56
N LEU A 136 11.05 -1.21 -0.66
CA LEU A 136 9.73 -1.74 -1.01
C LEU A 136 8.87 -0.74 -1.79
N THR A 137 9.15 0.56 -1.74
CA THR A 137 8.38 1.61 -2.43
C THR A 137 9.11 2.22 -3.64
N ALA A 138 10.36 1.85 -3.89
CA ALA A 138 11.16 2.38 -4.99
C ALA A 138 10.78 1.78 -6.35
N GLN A 139 10.81 2.60 -7.40
CA GLN A 139 10.71 2.16 -8.79
C GLN A 139 12.07 1.62 -9.23
N LEU A 140 12.16 0.31 -9.39
CA LEU A 140 13.40 -0.42 -9.67
C LEU A 140 13.26 -1.21 -10.98
N THR A 141 14.38 -1.53 -11.61
CA THR A 141 14.39 -2.38 -12.81
C THR A 141 14.11 -3.82 -12.37
N PRO A 142 13.09 -4.49 -12.93
CA PRO A 142 12.81 -5.89 -12.61
C PRO A 142 14.02 -6.79 -12.83
N PRO A 143 14.17 -7.89 -12.06
CA PRO A 143 15.16 -8.92 -12.38
C PRO A 143 14.89 -9.52 -13.76
N THR A 144 15.90 -10.16 -14.33
CA THR A 144 15.74 -10.88 -15.60
C THR A 144 14.77 -12.03 -15.40
N MET A 145 13.61 -12.00 -16.04
CA MET A 145 12.63 -13.08 -15.90
C MET A 145 13.15 -14.39 -16.51
N THR A 146 12.98 -15.49 -15.78
CA THR A 146 13.22 -16.85 -16.30
C THR A 146 11.96 -17.49 -16.87
N GLY A 147 10.77 -17.00 -16.48
CA GLY A 147 9.47 -17.43 -17.00
C GLY A 147 8.33 -16.44 -16.74
N GLU A 148 7.20 -16.60 -17.44
CA GLU A 148 6.04 -15.70 -17.30
C GLU A 148 5.38 -15.76 -15.91
N ALA A 149 5.49 -16.88 -15.20
CA ALA A 149 4.94 -17.06 -13.85
C ALA A 149 5.68 -16.27 -12.75
N GLU A 150 6.81 -15.64 -13.07
CA GLU A 150 7.53 -14.74 -12.17
C GLU A 150 7.01 -13.31 -12.24
N ARG A 151 6.33 -12.93 -13.34
CA ARG A 151 5.87 -11.56 -13.58
C ARG A 151 4.92 -11.11 -12.47
N GLY A 152 5.26 -10.00 -11.80
CA GLY A 152 4.47 -9.42 -10.73
C GLY A 152 4.59 -10.11 -9.38
N ARG A 153 5.42 -11.16 -9.27
CA ARG A 153 5.65 -11.85 -8.00
C ARG A 153 6.36 -10.94 -7.01
N LEU A 154 7.41 -10.25 -7.45
CA LEU A 154 8.18 -9.35 -6.62
C LEU A 154 7.33 -8.13 -6.20
N PHE A 155 6.49 -7.63 -7.10
CA PHE A 155 5.52 -6.59 -6.84
C PHE A 155 4.54 -6.98 -5.72
N LEU A 156 3.94 -8.17 -5.78
CA LEU A 156 3.01 -8.64 -4.75
C LEU A 156 3.72 -8.87 -3.41
N ALA A 157 4.92 -9.47 -3.40
CA ALA A 157 5.71 -9.65 -2.18
C ALA A 157 6.02 -8.30 -1.51
N ARG A 158 6.35 -7.27 -2.29
CA ARG A 158 6.56 -5.91 -1.77
C ARG A 158 5.29 -5.31 -1.17
N ALA A 159 4.15 -5.49 -1.82
CA ALA A 159 2.87 -5.00 -1.31
C ALA A 159 2.46 -5.73 -0.02
N ASP A 160 2.57 -7.06 0.01
CA ASP A 160 2.26 -7.90 1.17
C ASP A 160 3.17 -7.55 2.34
N ARG A 161 4.47 -7.37 2.10
CA ARG A 161 5.39 -6.94 3.15
C ARG A 161 5.07 -5.56 3.71
N LEU A 162 4.63 -4.60 2.89
CA LEU A 162 4.16 -3.30 3.37
C LEU A 162 2.91 -3.43 4.24
N LEU A 163 1.98 -4.35 3.91
CA LEU A 163 0.80 -4.63 4.74
C LEU A 163 1.18 -5.26 6.08
N ASP A 164 2.11 -6.22 6.09
CA ASP A 164 2.60 -6.85 7.32
C ASP A 164 3.27 -5.85 8.25
N MET A 165 3.98 -4.87 7.68
CA MET A 165 4.55 -3.76 8.44
C MET A 165 3.47 -2.82 9.03
N GLY A 166 2.24 -2.86 8.53
CA GLY A 166 1.16 -1.91 8.83
C GLY A 166 1.20 -0.63 8.00
N ALA A 167 2.02 -0.60 6.94
CA ALA A 167 2.20 0.54 6.04
C ALA A 167 1.12 0.58 4.95
N ASN A 168 -0.16 0.50 5.36
CA ASN A 168 -1.33 0.37 4.48
C ASN A 168 -1.37 1.45 3.38
N ALA A 169 -1.01 2.69 3.73
CA ALA A 169 -0.99 3.80 2.78
C ALA A 169 0.09 3.64 1.70
N ASP A 170 1.25 3.08 2.02
CA ASP A 170 2.29 2.78 1.02
C ASP A 170 1.90 1.60 0.15
N ALA A 171 1.35 0.54 0.75
CA ALA A 171 0.85 -0.62 0.03
C ALA A 171 -0.19 -0.19 -1.02
N ALA A 172 -1.18 0.64 -0.63
CA ALA A 172 -2.17 1.18 -1.57
C ALA A 172 -1.52 1.99 -2.70
N ARG A 173 -0.57 2.88 -2.39
CA ARG A 173 0.11 3.68 -3.42
C ARG A 173 0.93 2.82 -4.39
N LEU A 174 1.62 1.80 -3.88
CA LEU A 174 2.36 0.85 -4.71
C LEU A 174 1.41 0.06 -5.61
N LEU A 175 0.31 -0.46 -5.05
CA LEU A 175 -0.67 -1.24 -5.79
C LEU A 175 -1.33 -0.43 -6.92
N VAL A 176 -1.61 0.85 -6.68
CA VAL A 176 -2.16 1.76 -7.70
C VAL A 176 -1.12 2.11 -8.77
N SER A 177 0.17 2.20 -8.42
CA SER A 177 1.20 2.66 -9.37
C SER A 177 1.58 1.65 -10.46
N ALA A 178 1.24 0.37 -10.29
CA ALA A 178 1.40 -0.64 -11.33
C ALA A 178 0.49 -0.42 -12.55
N GLY A 179 -0.58 0.38 -12.42
CA GLY A 179 -1.52 0.72 -13.48
C GLY A 179 -2.46 -0.42 -13.92
N GLN A 180 -1.99 -1.67 -13.90
CA GLN A 180 -2.78 -2.86 -14.18
C GLN A 180 -3.46 -3.39 -12.92
N ARG A 181 -4.76 -3.70 -13.04
CA ARG A 181 -5.53 -4.33 -11.97
C ARG A 181 -5.70 -5.81 -12.27
N THR A 182 -4.85 -6.63 -11.66
CA THR A 182 -5.06 -8.09 -11.59
C THR A 182 -5.97 -8.43 -10.41
N PRO A 183 -6.64 -9.60 -10.39
CA PRO A 183 -7.39 -10.06 -9.23
C PRO A 183 -6.57 -10.06 -7.93
N GLU A 184 -5.29 -10.43 -7.99
CA GLU A 184 -4.39 -10.51 -6.83
C GLU A 184 -4.06 -9.13 -6.27
N SER A 185 -3.79 -8.15 -7.14
CA SER A 185 -3.54 -6.76 -6.76
C SER A 185 -4.80 -6.10 -6.21
N PHE A 186 -5.96 -6.39 -6.83
CA PHE A 186 -7.25 -5.90 -6.37
C PHE A 186 -7.62 -6.48 -5.00
N ARG A 187 -7.31 -7.75 -4.73
CA ARG A 187 -7.49 -8.35 -3.40
C ARG A 187 -6.84 -7.50 -2.30
N ARG A 188 -5.57 -7.12 -2.48
CA ARG A 188 -4.86 -6.29 -1.48
C ARG A 188 -5.43 -4.87 -1.40
N LEU A 189 -5.80 -4.28 -2.54
CA LEU A 189 -6.47 -2.97 -2.53
C LEU A 189 -7.81 -3.01 -1.80
N PHE A 190 -8.56 -4.09 -1.98
CA PHE A 190 -9.83 -4.33 -1.28
C PHE A 190 -9.58 -4.46 0.23
N ASP A 191 -8.60 -5.26 0.65
CA ASP A 191 -8.19 -5.40 2.05
C ASP A 191 -7.79 -4.05 2.68
N VAL A 192 -6.97 -3.25 2.00
CA VAL A 192 -6.58 -1.91 2.48
C VAL A 192 -7.79 -0.98 2.58
N ALA A 193 -8.67 -1.00 1.57
CA ALA A 193 -9.86 -0.17 1.58
C ALA A 193 -10.81 -0.55 2.72
N LEU A 194 -10.98 -1.85 2.97
CA LEU A 194 -11.71 -2.34 4.14
C LEU A 194 -11.08 -1.79 5.42
N LEU A 195 -9.77 -1.91 5.63
CA LEU A 195 -9.15 -1.38 6.86
C LEU A 195 -9.24 0.15 7.00
N ALA A 196 -9.24 0.89 5.90
CA ALA A 196 -9.37 2.34 5.87
C ALA A 196 -10.82 2.85 6.09
N GLY A 197 -11.83 2.01 5.90
CA GLY A 197 -13.25 2.44 5.93
C GLY A 197 -13.73 2.98 4.58
N GLU A 198 -13.13 2.50 3.50
CA GLU A 198 -13.44 2.87 2.12
C GLU A 198 -14.16 1.72 1.38
N GLU A 199 -14.87 0.85 2.09
CA GLU A 199 -15.56 -0.32 1.54
C GLU A 199 -16.52 0.04 0.41
N GLY A 200 -17.27 1.15 0.53
CA GLY A 200 -18.20 1.58 -0.51
C GLY A 200 -17.51 1.88 -1.85
N ARG A 201 -16.34 2.53 -1.80
CA ARG A 201 -15.51 2.82 -2.99
C ARG A 201 -14.98 1.53 -3.60
N ALA A 202 -14.49 0.62 -2.76
CA ALA A 202 -13.92 -0.65 -3.23
C ALA A 202 -14.99 -1.57 -3.82
N CYS A 203 -16.18 -1.62 -3.22
CA CYS A 203 -17.32 -2.39 -3.70
C CYS A 203 -17.89 -1.86 -5.02
N SER A 204 -17.94 -0.53 -5.22
CA SER A 204 -18.28 0.04 -6.52
C SER A 204 -17.32 -0.44 -7.62
N VAL A 205 -16.00 -0.38 -7.38
CA VAL A 205 -15.01 -0.87 -8.33
C VAL A 205 -15.19 -2.36 -8.63
N MET A 206 -15.47 -3.18 -7.61
CA MET A 206 -15.70 -4.62 -7.78
C MET A 206 -16.96 -4.91 -8.60
N ASN A 207 -18.03 -4.15 -8.37
CA ASN A 207 -19.30 -4.34 -9.07
C ASN A 207 -19.18 -3.96 -10.56
N ASP A 208 -18.39 -2.94 -10.88
CA ASP A 208 -18.18 -2.46 -12.26
C ASP A 208 -17.12 -3.25 -13.05
N THR A 209 -16.37 -4.13 -12.39
CA THR A 209 -15.26 -4.89 -13.02
C THR A 209 -15.51 -6.41 -12.94
N PRO A 210 -16.10 -7.03 -13.97
CA PRO A 210 -16.32 -8.47 -14.00
C PRO A 210 -15.04 -9.29 -13.80
N GLY A 211 -15.10 -10.33 -12.97
CA GLY A 211 -13.98 -11.25 -12.74
C GLY A 211 -12.89 -10.76 -11.78
N ILE A 212 -13.02 -9.56 -11.20
CA ILE A 212 -12.02 -9.03 -10.25
C ILE A 212 -12.25 -9.48 -8.79
N ALA A 213 -13.44 -10.00 -8.48
CA ALA A 213 -13.82 -10.33 -7.11
C ALA A 213 -12.86 -11.37 -6.50
N PRO A 214 -12.24 -11.11 -5.34
CA PRO A 214 -11.19 -11.97 -4.80
C PRO A 214 -11.75 -13.27 -4.18
N SER A 215 -13.02 -13.27 -3.79
CA SER A 215 -13.71 -14.42 -3.21
C SER A 215 -15.23 -14.27 -3.32
N PHE A 216 -15.98 -15.36 -3.13
CA PHE A 216 -17.44 -15.29 -3.01
C PHE A 216 -17.88 -14.44 -1.82
N GLY A 217 -17.19 -14.54 -0.68
CA GLY A 217 -17.48 -13.70 0.49
C GLY A 217 -17.37 -12.20 0.17
N ALA A 218 -16.33 -11.78 -0.53
CA ALA A 218 -16.16 -10.38 -0.94
C ALA A 218 -17.24 -9.93 -1.93
N ARG A 219 -17.64 -10.81 -2.86
CA ARG A 219 -18.74 -10.52 -3.80
C ARG A 219 -20.07 -10.37 -3.07
N ILE A 220 -20.38 -11.27 -2.14
CA ILE A 220 -21.61 -11.25 -1.33
C ILE A 220 -21.66 -9.96 -0.49
N PHE A 221 -20.56 -9.64 0.20
CA PHE A 221 -20.42 -8.41 0.97
C PHE A 221 -20.67 -7.17 0.11
N CYS A 222 -20.05 -7.08 -1.07
CA CYS A 222 -20.22 -5.91 -1.93
C CYS A 222 -21.59 -5.80 -2.60
N LEU A 223 -22.26 -6.92 -2.90
CA LEU A 223 -23.66 -6.90 -3.35
C LEU A 223 -24.56 -6.33 -2.26
N ALA A 224 -24.46 -6.84 -1.04
CA ALA A 224 -25.20 -6.35 0.13
C ALA A 224 -24.90 -4.87 0.43
N GLN A 225 -23.62 -4.48 0.44
CA GLN A 225 -23.18 -3.09 0.67
C GLN A 225 -23.74 -2.11 -0.39
N SER A 226 -23.97 -2.59 -1.62
CA SER A 226 -24.59 -1.81 -2.70
C SER A 226 -26.13 -1.85 -2.68
N GLY A 227 -26.74 -2.61 -1.77
CA GLY A 227 -28.19 -2.74 -1.60
C GLY A 227 -28.85 -3.88 -2.39
N ASP A 228 -28.08 -4.68 -3.13
CA ASP A 228 -28.61 -5.86 -3.85
C ASP A 228 -28.59 -7.10 -2.95
N TRP A 229 -29.40 -7.04 -1.89
CA TRP A 229 -29.54 -8.12 -0.89
C TRP A 229 -30.02 -9.43 -1.51
N SER A 230 -30.89 -9.36 -2.52
CA SER A 230 -31.41 -10.54 -3.22
C SER A 230 -30.30 -11.26 -3.98
N ALA A 231 -29.47 -10.54 -4.74
CA ALA A 231 -28.32 -11.14 -5.41
C ALA A 231 -27.29 -11.66 -4.42
N ALA A 232 -27.07 -10.95 -3.30
CA ALA A 232 -26.17 -11.40 -2.24
C ALA A 232 -26.62 -12.75 -1.64
N ALA A 233 -27.90 -12.88 -1.28
CA ALA A 233 -28.48 -14.11 -0.73
C ALA A 233 -28.45 -15.29 -1.72
N ILE A 234 -28.79 -15.06 -2.99
CA ILE A 234 -28.70 -16.10 -4.03
C ILE A 234 -27.25 -16.55 -4.21
N THR A 235 -26.31 -15.61 -4.25
CA THR A 235 -24.88 -15.90 -4.37
C THR A 235 -24.38 -16.70 -3.17
N PHE A 236 -24.81 -16.35 -1.95
CA PHE A 236 -24.47 -17.05 -0.73
C PHE A 236 -24.94 -18.51 -0.75
N HIS A 237 -26.23 -18.77 -0.95
CA HIS A 237 -26.74 -20.16 -0.94
C HIS A 237 -26.17 -21.01 -2.07
N GLY A 238 -25.90 -20.41 -3.24
CA GLY A 238 -25.20 -21.08 -4.32
C GLY A 238 -23.78 -21.49 -3.90
N ALA A 239 -23.00 -20.53 -3.41
CA ALA A 239 -21.61 -20.76 -3.00
C ALA A 239 -21.49 -21.71 -1.80
N GLU A 240 -22.40 -21.63 -0.83
CA GLU A 240 -22.52 -22.54 0.30
C GLU A 240 -22.75 -23.98 -0.18
N ARG A 241 -23.75 -24.21 -1.04
CA ARG A 241 -24.09 -25.54 -1.54
C ARG A 241 -22.94 -26.21 -2.29
N PHE A 242 -22.13 -25.43 -3.00
CA PHE A 242 -20.95 -25.92 -3.72
C PHE A 242 -19.67 -25.93 -2.88
N GLY A 243 -19.72 -25.53 -1.60
CA GLY A 243 -18.56 -25.51 -0.71
C GLY A 243 -17.49 -24.49 -1.14
N LEU A 244 -17.89 -23.40 -1.77
CA LEU A 244 -17.01 -22.33 -2.28
C LEU A 244 -16.70 -21.26 -1.23
N ILE A 245 -17.34 -21.34 -0.07
CA ILE A 245 -17.09 -20.50 1.10
C ILE A 245 -16.52 -21.39 2.22
N PRO A 246 -15.41 -20.99 2.87
CA PRO A 246 -14.89 -21.68 4.04
C PRO A 246 -15.96 -21.84 5.14
N ARG A 247 -16.01 -23.02 5.77
CA ARG A 247 -17.07 -23.36 6.74
C ARG A 247 -17.10 -22.44 7.95
N ASP A 248 -15.94 -22.00 8.41
CA ASP A 248 -15.75 -21.06 9.52
C ASP A 248 -16.34 -19.66 9.24
N ARG A 249 -16.66 -19.34 7.98
CA ARG A 249 -17.23 -18.04 7.57
C ARG A 249 -18.71 -18.08 7.23
N LEU A 250 -19.31 -19.26 7.13
CA LEU A 250 -20.72 -19.39 6.74
C LEU A 250 -21.66 -18.73 7.75
N ALA A 251 -21.43 -18.95 9.05
CA ALA A 251 -22.26 -18.36 10.11
C ALA A 251 -22.21 -16.83 10.10
N LEU A 252 -21.01 -16.25 9.97
CA LEU A 252 -20.81 -14.80 9.90
C LEU A 252 -21.50 -14.19 8.66
N LEU A 253 -21.37 -14.82 7.49
CA LEU A 253 -22.04 -14.35 6.26
C LEU A 253 -23.56 -14.49 6.34
N ALA A 254 -24.07 -15.60 6.91
CA ALA A 254 -25.51 -15.79 7.10
C ALA A 254 -26.09 -14.69 8.01
N GLN A 255 -25.44 -14.43 9.15
CA GLN A 255 -25.84 -13.37 10.07
C GLN A 255 -25.71 -11.96 9.49
N PHE A 256 -24.73 -11.73 8.61
CA PHE A 256 -24.58 -10.46 7.91
C PHE A 256 -25.70 -10.20 6.88
N LEU A 257 -26.27 -11.24 6.28
CA LEU A 257 -27.32 -11.11 5.25
C LEU A 257 -28.74 -11.13 5.81
N ASP A 258 -28.92 -11.46 7.09
CA ASP A 258 -30.24 -11.68 7.68
C ASP A 258 -30.50 -10.72 8.84
N ASP A 259 -31.40 -9.76 8.60
CA ASP A 259 -31.84 -8.76 9.58
C ASP A 259 -32.51 -9.37 10.83
N SER A 260 -32.90 -10.65 10.80
CA SER A 260 -33.57 -11.32 11.94
C SER A 260 -32.61 -11.81 13.03
N TYR A 261 -31.30 -11.82 12.79
CA TYR A 261 -30.30 -12.30 13.76
C TYR A 261 -29.94 -11.30 14.86
N VAL A 262 -30.46 -10.07 14.81
CA VAL A 262 -30.19 -9.02 15.80
C VAL A 262 -30.61 -9.44 17.23
N ASP A 263 -31.53 -10.40 17.37
CA ASP A 263 -32.06 -10.86 18.66
C ASP A 263 -31.49 -12.20 19.17
N ALA A 264 -30.60 -12.89 18.43
CA ALA A 264 -30.19 -14.26 18.78
C ALA A 264 -29.19 -14.33 19.96
N GLY A 265 -28.50 -13.24 20.30
CA GLY A 265 -27.55 -13.17 21.42
C GLY A 265 -26.34 -14.11 21.31
N GLU A 266 -26.16 -14.80 20.18
CA GLU A 266 -25.06 -15.73 19.95
C GLU A 266 -23.79 -14.98 19.55
N THR A 267 -22.75 -15.10 20.38
CA THR A 267 -21.41 -14.58 20.04
C THR A 267 -20.77 -15.50 19.02
N LEU A 268 -20.42 -14.95 17.86
CA LEU A 268 -19.72 -15.67 16.80
C LEU A 268 -18.24 -15.81 17.15
N GLU A 269 -17.69 -17.01 16.96
CA GLU A 269 -16.26 -17.21 17.02
C GLU A 269 -15.59 -16.60 15.77
N PRO A 270 -14.59 -15.70 15.93
CA PRO A 270 -13.95 -15.07 14.78
C PRO A 270 -13.15 -16.09 13.94
N PRO A 271 -13.27 -16.07 12.60
CA PRO A 271 -12.48 -16.92 11.72
C PRO A 271 -10.97 -16.74 11.95
N GLN A 272 -10.18 -17.80 11.78
CA GLN A 272 -8.72 -17.76 11.97
C GLN A 272 -7.98 -18.19 10.68
N PRO A 273 -7.07 -17.35 10.13
CA PRO A 273 -6.81 -15.98 10.54
C PRO A 273 -7.97 -15.04 10.21
N VAL A 274 -8.15 -13.99 11.02
CA VAL A 274 -9.13 -12.92 10.77
C VAL A 274 -8.69 -12.12 9.54
N THR A 275 -9.51 -12.09 8.49
CA THR A 275 -9.28 -11.22 7.33
C THR A 275 -9.90 -9.82 7.54
N PRO A 276 -9.48 -8.79 6.78
CA PRO A 276 -10.15 -7.48 6.79
C PRO A 276 -11.64 -7.55 6.49
N LEU A 277 -12.05 -8.50 5.63
CA LEU A 277 -13.46 -8.73 5.32
C LEU A 277 -14.20 -9.30 6.54
N ASP A 278 -13.62 -10.31 7.20
CA ASP A 278 -14.18 -10.89 8.43
C ASP A 278 -14.34 -9.80 9.50
N PHE A 279 -13.31 -8.97 9.69
CA PHE A 279 -13.33 -7.84 10.62
C PHE A 279 -14.46 -6.85 10.34
N ARG A 280 -14.67 -6.46 9.07
CA ARG A 280 -15.77 -5.57 8.69
C ARG A 280 -17.14 -6.20 8.84
N MET A 281 -17.28 -7.48 8.53
CA MET A 281 -18.54 -8.20 8.77
C MET A 281 -18.84 -8.28 10.27
N HIS A 282 -17.85 -8.51 11.12
CA HIS A 282 -18.00 -8.47 12.57
C HIS A 282 -18.48 -7.11 13.10
N GLU A 283 -17.94 -6.00 12.58
CA GLU A 283 -18.47 -4.66 12.89
C GLU A 283 -19.93 -4.49 12.42
N ALA A 284 -20.26 -4.96 11.21
CA ALA A 284 -21.60 -4.84 10.64
C ALA A 284 -22.67 -5.64 11.40
N VAL A 285 -22.33 -6.82 11.92
CA VAL A 285 -23.24 -7.65 12.75
C VAL A 285 -23.26 -7.25 14.23
N GLY A 286 -22.60 -6.15 14.60
CA GLY A 286 -22.60 -5.64 15.97
C GLY A 286 -21.70 -6.40 16.95
N GLN A 287 -20.72 -7.18 16.45
CA GLN A 287 -19.76 -7.94 17.26
C GLN A 287 -18.31 -7.54 16.91
N PRO A 288 -17.91 -6.27 17.13
CA PRO A 288 -16.62 -5.74 16.70
C PRO A 288 -15.46 -6.45 17.39
N LEU A 289 -14.38 -6.67 16.64
CA LEU A 289 -13.18 -7.34 17.13
C LEU A 289 -12.17 -6.32 17.68
N PRO A 290 -11.49 -6.59 18.81
CA PRO A 290 -10.43 -5.73 19.29
C PRO A 290 -9.19 -5.82 18.38
N THR A 291 -8.70 -4.68 17.89
CA THR A 291 -7.53 -4.66 16.98
C THR A 291 -6.20 -4.96 17.67
N ALA A 292 -6.14 -4.81 18.99
CA ALA A 292 -4.89 -4.91 19.77
C ALA A 292 -4.17 -6.26 19.59
N GLN A 293 -4.92 -7.33 19.35
CA GLN A 293 -4.39 -8.69 19.14
C GLN A 293 -4.33 -9.11 17.67
N LEU A 294 -4.90 -8.32 16.76
CA LEU A 294 -4.86 -8.57 15.32
C LEU A 294 -3.55 -8.08 14.70
N PRO A 295 -3.16 -8.48 13.47
CA PRO A 295 -1.97 -7.96 12.78
C PRO A 295 -1.91 -6.42 12.70
N LEU A 296 -0.70 -5.86 12.52
CA LEU A 296 -0.47 -4.40 12.57
C LEU A 296 -1.37 -3.61 11.60
N ALA A 297 -1.64 -4.16 10.42
CA ALA A 297 -2.51 -3.55 9.41
C ALA A 297 -3.89 -3.14 9.98
N PHE A 298 -4.44 -3.90 10.93
CA PHE A 298 -5.74 -3.64 11.54
C PHE A 298 -5.73 -2.41 12.44
N GLY A 299 -4.58 -2.02 13.00
CA GLY A 299 -4.46 -0.81 13.83
C GLY A 299 -4.86 0.46 13.08
N TYR A 300 -4.76 0.47 11.74
CA TYR A 300 -5.19 1.62 10.93
C TYR A 300 -6.70 1.88 11.02
N SER A 301 -7.49 0.83 11.24
CA SER A 301 -8.95 0.97 11.36
C SER A 301 -9.36 1.81 12.57
N ASP A 302 -8.58 1.76 13.65
CA ASP A 302 -8.84 2.53 14.85
C ASP A 302 -8.46 4.00 14.73
N LEU A 303 -7.63 4.40 13.75
CA LEU A 303 -7.20 5.80 13.58
C LEU A 303 -8.33 6.75 13.13
N ARG A 304 -9.49 6.22 12.73
CA ARG A 304 -10.64 7.01 12.26
C ARG A 304 -11.17 7.92 13.37
N SER A 305 -11.54 9.16 13.01
CA SER A 305 -12.08 10.14 13.97
C SER A 305 -13.38 9.71 14.66
N THR A 306 -14.11 8.74 14.08
CA THR A 306 -15.30 8.11 14.69
C THR A 306 -14.97 7.22 15.89
N THR A 307 -13.72 6.77 15.99
CA THR A 307 -13.25 5.89 17.06
C THR A 307 -12.91 6.72 18.30
N GLY A 308 -13.26 6.20 19.48
CA GLY A 308 -12.96 6.83 20.76
C GLY A 308 -11.48 7.17 20.91
N TRP A 309 -11.17 8.36 21.43
CA TRP A 309 -9.80 8.91 21.42
C TRP A 309 -8.77 8.00 22.11
N LYS A 310 -9.14 7.29 23.18
CA LYS A 310 -8.24 6.32 23.83
C LYS A 310 -7.79 5.21 22.88
N ALA A 311 -8.72 4.57 22.17
CA ALA A 311 -8.40 3.51 21.22
C ALA A 311 -7.57 4.06 20.04
N ARG A 312 -7.89 5.28 19.58
CA ARG A 312 -7.06 6.00 18.59
C ARG A 312 -5.63 6.19 19.05
N LEU A 313 -5.42 6.62 20.30
CA LEU A 313 -4.09 6.82 20.86
C LEU A 313 -3.31 5.49 20.96
N GLU A 314 -3.93 4.43 21.48
CA GLU A 314 -3.30 3.12 21.61
C GLU A 314 -2.92 2.53 20.23
N ALA A 315 -3.79 2.69 19.23
CA ALA A 315 -3.49 2.31 17.86
C ALA A 315 -2.37 3.16 17.25
N ALA A 316 -2.39 4.48 17.47
CA ALA A 316 -1.36 5.38 16.98
C ALA A 316 0.02 5.06 17.59
N GLU A 317 0.11 4.83 18.90
CA GLU A 317 1.33 4.40 19.56
C GLU A 317 1.85 3.06 19.03
N ARG A 318 0.94 2.11 18.81
CA ARG A 318 1.28 0.80 18.24
C ARG A 318 1.88 0.93 16.83
N LEU A 319 1.28 1.75 15.97
CA LEU A 319 1.78 2.00 14.61
C LEU A 319 3.07 2.83 14.60
N SER A 320 3.21 3.80 15.50
CA SER A 320 4.45 4.58 15.66
C SER A 320 5.62 3.71 16.13
N ARG A 321 5.40 2.78 17.07
CA ARG A 321 6.43 1.80 17.48
C ARG A 321 6.86 0.91 16.33
N ALA A 322 5.95 0.59 15.40
CA ALA A 322 6.25 -0.16 14.19
C ALA A 322 6.91 0.68 13.08
N GLY A 323 7.08 2.00 13.28
CA GLY A 323 7.68 2.91 12.29
C GLY A 323 6.77 3.28 11.12
N THR A 324 5.47 3.02 11.21
CA THR A 324 4.52 3.23 10.09
C THR A 324 3.77 4.54 10.16
N LEU A 325 3.35 4.96 11.36
CA LEU A 325 2.66 6.23 11.56
C LEU A 325 3.67 7.39 11.52
N PRO A 326 3.50 8.40 10.62
CA PRO A 326 4.36 9.57 10.59
C PRO A 326 4.34 10.33 11.92
N ALA A 327 5.50 10.82 12.36
CA ALA A 327 5.64 11.57 13.62
C ALA A 327 4.68 12.78 13.70
N GLN A 328 4.50 13.48 12.58
CA GLN A 328 3.56 14.62 12.49
C GLN A 328 2.11 14.20 12.76
N GLN A 329 1.67 13.05 12.23
CA GLN A 329 0.33 12.54 12.48
C GLN A 329 0.15 12.11 13.93
N MET A 330 1.18 11.50 14.52
CA MET A 330 1.18 11.15 15.94
C MET A 330 1.13 12.39 16.85
N ALA A 331 1.92 13.42 16.54
CA ALA A 331 1.90 14.71 17.23
C ALA A 331 0.52 15.37 17.19
N LEU A 332 -0.16 15.33 16.04
CA LEU A 332 -1.54 15.81 15.91
C LEU A 332 -2.48 15.06 16.86
N ILE A 333 -2.46 13.72 16.86
CA ILE A 333 -3.35 12.89 17.70
C ILE A 333 -3.10 13.15 19.20
N TYR A 334 -1.84 13.28 19.62
CA TYR A 334 -1.47 13.63 20.99
C TYR A 334 -1.93 15.03 21.40
N SER A 335 -2.06 15.96 20.46
CA SER A 335 -2.39 17.36 20.75
C SER A 335 -3.89 17.65 20.65
N GLU A 336 -4.73 16.68 20.29
CA GLU A 336 -6.17 16.91 20.05
C GLU A 336 -6.93 17.38 21.29
N GLN A 337 -6.62 16.80 22.45
CA GLN A 337 -7.36 17.01 23.69
C GLN A 337 -6.43 16.92 24.91
N LYS A 338 -6.88 17.42 26.06
CA LYS A 338 -6.16 17.21 27.33
C LYS A 338 -6.36 15.77 27.81
N PRO A 339 -5.37 15.16 28.51
CA PRO A 339 -5.51 13.81 29.07
C PRO A 339 -6.81 13.66 29.85
N ALA A 340 -7.62 12.65 29.49
CA ALA A 340 -8.94 12.45 30.07
C ALA A 340 -8.90 11.73 31.44
N ALA A 341 -7.80 11.04 31.74
CA ALA A 341 -7.58 10.32 32.98
C ALA A 341 -6.07 10.26 33.30
N SER A 342 -5.70 9.59 34.39
CA SER A 342 -4.30 9.27 34.73
C SER A 342 -3.91 7.86 34.27
N GLY A 343 -2.62 7.65 34.03
CA GLY A 343 -2.03 6.34 33.77
C GLY A 343 -1.95 5.93 32.29
N GLY A 344 -0.94 5.10 31.97
CA GLY A 344 -0.73 4.52 30.65
C GLY A 344 -0.53 5.58 29.56
N VAL A 345 -1.33 5.47 28.50
CA VAL A 345 -1.32 6.39 27.35
C VAL A 345 -1.51 7.86 27.75
N TRP A 346 -2.29 8.11 28.81
CA TRP A 346 -2.59 9.47 29.25
C TRP A 346 -1.39 10.19 29.87
N GLU A 347 -0.51 9.48 30.58
CA GLU A 347 0.73 10.08 31.12
C GLU A 347 1.67 10.48 30.00
N ARG A 348 1.79 9.65 28.95
CA ARG A 348 2.61 9.98 27.77
C ARG A 348 2.06 11.18 27.00
N VAL A 349 0.74 11.26 26.81
CA VAL A 349 0.10 12.45 26.22
C VAL A 349 0.40 13.70 27.07
N GLY A 350 0.21 13.62 28.39
CA GLY A 350 0.46 14.74 29.29
C GLY A 350 1.93 15.17 29.33
N ALA A 351 2.87 14.23 29.33
CA ALA A 351 4.30 14.50 29.30
C ALA A 351 4.71 15.18 27.98
N TYR A 352 4.27 14.62 26.84
CA TYR A 352 4.52 15.21 25.53
C TYR A 352 3.98 16.64 25.41
N GLN A 353 2.73 16.88 25.83
CA GLN A 353 2.12 18.22 25.78
C GLN A 353 2.87 19.24 26.65
N ARG A 354 3.33 18.83 27.85
CA ARG A 354 4.15 19.71 28.73
C ARG A 354 5.50 20.03 28.09
N LEU A 355 6.14 19.05 27.45
CA LEU A 355 7.40 19.27 26.73
C LEU A 355 7.21 20.22 25.55
N GLN A 356 6.17 20.02 24.73
CA GLN A 356 5.86 20.94 23.62
C GLN A 356 5.64 22.37 24.11
N GLN A 357 4.85 22.56 25.17
CA GLN A 357 4.64 23.88 25.77
C GLN A 357 5.96 24.52 26.26
N ALA A 358 6.86 23.73 26.86
CA ALA A 358 8.16 24.22 27.31
C ALA A 358 9.06 24.64 26.13
N LEU A 359 9.04 23.87 25.04
CA LEU A 359 9.75 24.20 23.79
C LEU A 359 9.20 25.49 23.16
N ASP A 360 7.88 25.65 23.09
CA ASP A 360 7.22 26.85 22.54
C ASP A 360 7.57 28.13 23.31
N THR A 361 7.79 28.01 24.62
CA THR A 361 8.13 29.14 25.50
C THR A 361 9.63 29.43 25.57
N ALA A 362 10.46 28.58 24.96
CA ALA A 362 11.93 28.68 24.95
C ALA A 362 12.57 28.80 26.35
N ASP A 363 11.94 28.23 27.37
CA ASP A 363 12.50 28.17 28.73
C ASP A 363 13.38 26.91 28.87
N ALA A 364 14.69 27.10 28.96
CA ALA A 364 15.66 26.01 29.02
C ALA A 364 15.53 25.15 30.29
N GLU A 365 15.16 25.75 31.43
CA GLU A 365 14.99 25.01 32.69
C GLU A 365 13.71 24.17 32.65
N ALA A 366 12.60 24.78 32.20
CA ALA A 366 11.34 24.07 32.03
C ALA A 366 11.45 22.96 30.97
N THR A 367 12.12 23.24 29.85
CA THR A 367 12.39 22.25 28.79
C THR A 367 13.21 21.10 29.32
N GLY A 368 14.28 21.38 30.08
CA GLY A 368 15.14 20.34 30.64
C GLY A 368 14.37 19.39 31.57
N LYS A 369 13.52 19.93 32.45
CA LYS A 369 12.68 19.11 33.33
C LYS A 369 11.63 18.30 32.55
N ALA A 370 10.89 18.96 31.66
CA ALA A 370 9.85 18.29 30.87
C ALA A 370 10.41 17.22 29.93
N LEU A 371 11.65 17.39 29.44
CA LEU A 371 12.35 16.42 28.62
C LEU A 371 12.70 15.16 29.42
N ILE A 372 13.24 15.31 30.63
CA ILE A 372 13.54 14.17 31.51
C ILE A 372 12.26 13.40 31.83
N ASP A 373 11.20 14.10 32.24
CA ASP A 373 9.91 13.47 32.56
C ASP A 373 9.32 12.74 31.34
N SER A 374 9.36 13.35 30.16
CA SER A 374 8.86 12.74 28.92
C SER A 374 9.69 11.54 28.49
N PHE A 375 11.01 11.64 28.58
CA PHE A 375 11.89 10.53 28.25
C PHE A 375 11.61 9.32 29.13
N ASP A 376 11.51 9.51 30.44
CA ASP A 376 11.27 8.42 31.39
C ASP A 376 9.90 7.76 31.14
N GLU A 377 8.84 8.54 30.86
CA GLU A 377 7.50 7.99 30.53
C GLU A 377 7.48 7.21 29.21
N PHE A 378 8.20 7.66 28.18
CA PHE A 378 8.26 6.97 26.88
C PHE A 378 9.20 5.76 26.93
N ALA A 379 10.34 5.86 27.61
CA ALA A 379 11.29 4.76 27.77
C ALA A 379 10.64 3.56 28.47
N ARG A 380 9.89 3.78 29.56
CA ARG A 380 9.13 2.71 30.26
C ARG A 380 8.13 1.97 29.37
N ALA A 381 7.68 2.58 28.28
CA ALA A 381 6.76 1.99 27.31
C ALA A 381 7.46 1.41 26.07
N GLY A 382 8.79 1.43 26.01
CA GLY A 382 9.58 1.07 24.83
C GLY A 382 9.36 2.05 23.66
N MET A 383 9.15 3.33 23.97
CA MET A 383 8.77 4.37 23.00
C MET A 383 9.76 5.53 22.93
N ALA A 384 10.93 5.45 23.55
CA ALA A 384 11.93 6.52 23.47
C ALA A 384 12.31 6.86 22.01
N GLY A 385 12.38 5.86 21.12
CA GLY A 385 12.60 6.08 19.69
C GLY A 385 11.47 6.86 18.99
N VAL A 386 10.22 6.71 19.46
CA VAL A 386 9.07 7.50 19.00
C VAL A 386 9.14 8.92 19.55
N LEU A 387 9.53 9.09 20.82
CA LEU A 387 9.78 10.44 21.36
C LEU A 387 10.86 11.17 20.54
N ALA A 388 11.96 10.49 20.21
CA ALA A 388 13.01 11.02 19.37
C ALA A 388 12.46 11.53 18.03
N SER A 389 11.59 10.77 17.35
CA SER A 389 11.04 11.22 16.05
C SER A 389 10.06 12.38 16.17
N LEU A 390 9.47 12.59 17.37
CA LEU A 390 8.54 13.68 17.65
C LEU A 390 9.23 15.00 18.01
N VAL A 391 10.37 14.97 18.71
CA VAL A 391 10.93 16.19 19.34
C VAL A 391 12.39 16.47 19.03
N ALA A 392 13.18 15.49 18.57
CA ALA A 392 14.64 15.64 18.56
C ALA A 392 15.15 16.82 17.72
N ALA A 393 14.44 17.16 16.63
CA ALA A 393 14.79 18.27 15.75
C ALA A 393 14.59 19.65 16.41
N ASP A 394 13.69 19.74 17.39
CA ASP A 394 13.32 21.00 18.05
C ASP A 394 14.06 21.19 19.39
N LEU A 395 14.85 20.20 19.82
CA LEU A 395 15.57 20.27 21.10
C LEU A 395 16.73 21.28 21.05
N PRO A 396 16.84 22.17 22.05
CA PRO A 396 17.92 23.14 22.11
C PRO A 396 19.27 22.50 22.46
N SER A 397 20.36 23.06 21.93
CA SER A 397 21.71 22.51 22.06
C SER A 397 22.42 22.82 23.38
N ASP A 398 21.88 23.74 24.17
CA ASP A 398 22.47 24.27 25.42
C ASP A 398 21.88 23.65 26.70
N LEU A 399 21.08 22.58 26.57
CA LEU A 399 20.59 21.81 27.71
C LEU A 399 21.73 21.21 28.52
N ASN A 400 21.62 21.29 29.84
CA ASN A 400 22.66 20.89 30.79
C ASN A 400 22.30 19.62 31.58
N GLY A 401 23.30 18.99 32.19
CA GLY A 401 23.12 17.76 32.97
C GLY A 401 22.45 16.63 32.18
N ARG A 402 21.59 15.85 32.86
CA ARG A 402 20.84 14.71 32.29
C ARG A 402 19.96 15.10 31.11
N ALA A 403 19.36 16.30 31.12
CA ALA A 403 18.53 16.76 30.00
C ALA A 403 19.35 16.89 28.70
N GLY A 404 20.57 17.43 28.80
CA GLY A 404 21.49 17.52 27.66
C GLY A 404 22.00 16.16 27.16
N GLU A 405 22.14 15.19 28.06
CA GLU A 405 22.49 13.80 27.68
C GLU A 405 21.36 13.15 26.89
N ILE A 406 20.13 13.21 27.43
CA ILE A 406 18.92 12.70 26.76
C ILE A 406 18.72 13.38 25.41
N ALA A 407 18.84 14.71 25.34
CA ALA A 407 18.74 15.43 24.08
C ALA A 407 19.75 14.92 23.05
N GLY A 408 20.99 14.71 23.48
CA GLY A 408 22.03 14.15 22.62
C GLY A 408 21.72 12.73 22.14
N TRP A 409 21.16 11.87 22.99
CA TRP A 409 20.72 10.52 22.60
C TRP A 409 19.59 10.57 21.57
N LEU A 410 18.55 11.38 21.81
CA LEU A 410 17.40 11.51 20.90
C LEU A 410 17.81 12.07 19.54
N GLN A 411 18.69 13.08 19.52
CA GLN A 411 19.25 13.64 18.29
C GLN A 411 20.08 12.61 17.52
N GLN A 412 21.03 11.96 18.19
CA GLN A 412 21.87 10.95 17.56
C GLN A 412 21.06 9.74 17.07
N TRP A 413 20.01 9.35 17.78
CA TRP A 413 19.08 8.28 17.36
C TRP A 413 18.37 8.60 16.04
N GLN A 414 18.11 9.88 15.76
CA GLN A 414 17.54 10.38 14.51
C GLN A 414 18.60 10.72 13.45
N GLY A 415 19.89 10.52 13.75
CA GLY A 415 20.98 10.92 12.86
C GLY A 415 21.19 12.43 12.78
N LEU A 416 20.68 13.19 13.77
CA LEU A 416 20.86 14.63 13.86
C LEU A 416 22.18 14.97 14.55
N PRO A 417 22.79 16.13 14.23
CA PRO A 417 23.96 16.62 14.95
C PRO A 417 23.67 16.79 16.45
N THR A 418 24.63 16.40 17.29
CA THR A 418 24.56 16.52 18.75
C THR A 418 25.87 17.08 19.31
N THR A 419 25.77 17.87 20.38
CA THR A 419 26.93 18.39 21.12
C THR A 419 27.56 17.34 22.05
N ARG A 420 26.86 16.22 22.29
CA ARG A 420 27.27 15.13 23.19
C ARG A 420 27.11 13.76 22.52
N PRO A 421 27.87 13.47 21.45
CA PRO A 421 27.76 12.18 20.76
C PRO A 421 28.26 11.05 21.66
N VAL A 422 27.48 9.96 21.71
CA VAL A 422 27.93 8.67 22.25
C VAL A 422 28.82 8.00 21.20
N PRO A 423 30.07 7.64 21.52
CA PRO A 423 30.95 6.98 20.58
C PRO A 423 30.40 5.61 20.17
N PRO A 424 30.56 5.18 18.91
CA PRO A 424 30.09 3.86 18.47
C PRO A 424 30.66 2.73 19.31
N ASP A 425 29.86 1.69 19.56
CA ASP A 425 30.34 0.47 20.22
C ASP A 425 31.49 -0.15 19.39
N PRO A 426 32.69 -0.36 19.98
CA PRO A 426 33.81 -0.95 19.26
C PRO A 426 33.52 -2.35 18.73
N ALA A 427 32.61 -3.12 19.36
CA ALA A 427 32.18 -4.42 18.86
C ALA A 427 31.43 -4.34 17.52
N LEU A 428 30.93 -3.15 17.14
CA LEU A 428 30.28 -2.89 15.87
C LEU A 428 31.24 -2.34 14.80
N ALA A 429 32.49 -2.00 15.18
CA ALA A 429 33.51 -1.42 14.32
C ALA A 429 34.55 -2.47 13.92
N GLY A 430 34.31 -3.25 12.87
CA GLY A 430 35.31 -4.22 12.39
C GLY A 430 34.82 -5.39 11.55
N GLY A 431 33.54 -5.44 11.19
CA GLY A 431 33.03 -6.48 10.30
C GLY A 431 33.63 -6.40 8.90
N GLN A 432 33.80 -7.56 8.26
CA GLN A 432 34.11 -7.64 6.83
C GLN A 432 32.80 -7.79 6.06
N ALA A 433 32.62 -7.01 4.99
CA ALA A 433 31.44 -7.12 4.14
C ALA A 433 31.27 -8.55 3.61
N SER A 434 30.02 -9.01 3.45
CA SER A 434 29.74 -10.33 2.87
C SER A 434 30.28 -10.43 1.44
N THR A 435 30.54 -11.65 0.95
CA THR A 435 30.97 -11.85 -0.43
C THR A 435 29.92 -11.37 -1.43
N LEU A 436 28.64 -11.46 -1.06
CA LEU A 436 27.51 -10.98 -1.86
C LEU A 436 27.53 -9.44 -1.97
N ALA A 437 27.84 -8.74 -0.88
CA ALA A 437 27.95 -7.28 -0.88
C ALA A 437 29.20 -6.75 -1.61
N GLN A 438 30.24 -7.57 -1.74
CA GLN A 438 31.46 -7.25 -2.51
C GLN A 438 31.36 -7.61 -3.99
N GLY A 439 30.34 -8.36 -4.39
CA GLY A 439 30.13 -8.78 -5.78
C GLY A 439 29.62 -7.64 -6.67
N ASP A 440 29.59 -7.89 -7.98
CA ASP A 440 29.12 -6.93 -8.98
C ASP A 440 27.60 -7.01 -9.24
N ASP A 441 26.94 -8.06 -8.75
CA ASP A 441 25.51 -8.32 -8.92
C ASP A 441 24.85 -8.77 -7.60
N ARG A 442 23.53 -9.00 -7.63
CA ARG A 442 22.71 -9.47 -6.50
C ARG A 442 22.77 -8.55 -5.27
N HIS A 443 22.99 -7.26 -5.51
CA HIS A 443 23.00 -6.24 -4.45
C HIS A 443 21.69 -6.19 -3.68
N GLY A 444 20.54 -6.43 -4.32
CA GLY A 444 19.25 -6.51 -3.66
C GLY A 444 19.19 -7.60 -2.58
N GLU A 445 19.72 -8.80 -2.87
CA GLU A 445 19.83 -9.87 -1.88
C GLU A 445 20.80 -9.48 -0.75
N ALA A 446 21.96 -8.89 -1.08
CA ALA A 446 22.93 -8.44 -0.09
C ALA A 446 22.35 -7.41 0.89
N VAL A 447 21.55 -6.46 0.39
CA VAL A 447 20.89 -5.45 1.24
C VAL A 447 19.84 -6.10 2.14
N LEU A 448 18.98 -6.99 1.60
CA LEU A 448 17.95 -7.68 2.37
C LEU A 448 18.55 -8.58 3.45
N GLU A 449 19.64 -9.29 3.13
CA GLU A 449 20.42 -10.07 4.10
C GLU A 449 20.99 -9.18 5.20
N ALA A 450 21.61 -8.05 4.83
CA ALA A 450 22.18 -7.12 5.80
C ALA A 450 21.12 -6.51 6.72
N ILE A 451 19.94 -6.15 6.21
CA ILE A 451 18.80 -5.65 7.01
C ILE A 451 18.42 -6.67 8.08
N ALA A 452 18.24 -7.95 7.69
CA ALA A 452 17.86 -9.01 8.63
C ALA A 452 18.95 -9.28 9.68
N GLN A 453 20.23 -9.18 9.30
CA GLN A 453 21.36 -9.47 10.18
C GLN A 453 21.74 -8.31 11.11
N ILE A 454 21.48 -7.05 10.75
CA ILE A 454 21.72 -5.91 11.66
C ILE A 454 20.90 -6.06 12.94
N ASP A 455 19.67 -6.54 12.81
CA ASP A 455 18.77 -6.71 13.93
C ASP A 455 19.28 -7.74 14.95
N SER A 456 20.14 -8.70 14.58
CA SER A 456 20.71 -9.65 15.55
C SER A 456 21.57 -8.95 16.61
N GLY A 457 22.03 -7.72 16.33
CA GLY A 457 22.73 -6.89 17.31
C GLY A 457 21.86 -6.50 18.50
N LEU A 458 20.53 -6.39 18.33
CA LEU A 458 19.59 -6.18 19.42
C LEU A 458 19.51 -7.40 20.36
N ASP A 459 19.76 -8.60 19.83
CA ASP A 459 19.78 -9.85 20.60
C ASP A 459 21.18 -10.19 21.13
N GLY A 460 22.15 -9.29 20.95
CA GLY A 460 23.52 -9.39 21.45
C GLY A 460 24.56 -9.94 20.46
N ASP A 461 24.16 -10.39 19.27
CA ASP A 461 25.11 -10.81 18.23
C ASP A 461 25.68 -9.61 17.46
N LYS A 462 26.56 -8.88 18.14
CA LYS A 462 27.23 -7.69 17.62
C LYS A 462 28.20 -8.01 16.49
N ALA A 463 28.76 -9.21 16.46
CA ALA A 463 29.69 -9.63 15.40
C ALA A 463 28.97 -9.77 14.06
N GLN A 464 27.81 -10.43 14.06
CA GLN A 464 26.96 -10.54 12.87
C GLN A 464 26.43 -9.17 12.43
N ALA A 465 26.01 -8.33 13.37
CA ALA A 465 25.58 -6.96 13.07
C ALA A 465 26.73 -6.14 12.46
N ALA A 466 27.96 -6.22 12.99
CA ALA A 466 29.13 -5.53 12.44
C ALA A 466 29.42 -5.93 10.99
N LYS A 467 29.30 -7.22 10.66
CA LYS A 467 29.44 -7.76 9.29
C LYS A 467 28.38 -7.17 8.36
N ALA A 468 27.14 -7.11 8.81
CA ALA A 468 26.03 -6.57 8.05
C ALA A 468 26.15 -5.04 7.83
N LEU A 469 26.57 -4.29 8.85
CA LEU A 469 26.89 -2.86 8.74
C LEU A 469 28.02 -2.60 7.72
N ALA A 470 29.08 -3.42 7.73
CA ALA A 470 30.13 -3.34 6.72
C ALA A 470 29.63 -3.66 5.30
N SER A 471 28.67 -4.58 5.19
CA SER A 471 28.03 -4.94 3.91
C SER A 471 27.21 -3.78 3.35
N LEU A 472 26.42 -3.08 4.18
CA LEU A 472 25.71 -1.87 3.75
C LEU A 472 26.68 -0.77 3.27
N ARG A 473 27.80 -0.55 3.98
CA ARG A 473 28.82 0.42 3.56
C ARG A 473 29.47 0.05 2.22
N ALA A 474 29.76 -1.23 1.99
CA ALA A 474 30.29 -1.70 0.71
C ALA A 474 29.32 -1.46 -0.46
N LEU A 475 28.02 -1.52 -0.19
CA LEU A 475 26.93 -1.24 -1.14
C LEU A 475 26.64 0.27 -1.31
N GLY A 476 27.41 1.15 -0.66
CA GLY A 476 27.24 2.61 -0.73
C GLY A 476 26.14 3.17 0.18
N LEU A 477 25.54 2.35 1.06
CA LEU A 477 24.51 2.74 2.03
C LEU A 477 25.14 3.14 3.39
N THR A 478 26.17 3.99 3.34
CA THR A 478 26.97 4.36 4.51
C THR A 478 26.17 5.12 5.55
N ALA A 479 25.29 6.04 5.12
CA ALA A 479 24.47 6.82 6.05
C ALA A 479 23.50 5.92 6.84
N GLU A 480 22.90 4.93 6.18
CA GLU A 480 22.01 3.95 6.80
C GLU A 480 22.78 3.03 7.75
N ALA A 481 23.98 2.60 7.37
CA ALA A 481 24.85 1.81 8.24
C ALA A 481 25.26 2.59 9.49
N ASP A 482 25.67 3.85 9.34
CA ASP A 482 26.10 4.69 10.46
C ASP A 482 24.94 4.99 11.42
N LEU A 483 23.74 5.24 10.87
CA LEU A 483 22.54 5.44 11.68
C LEU A 483 22.13 4.15 12.43
N ALA A 484 22.15 2.99 11.75
CA ALA A 484 21.87 1.71 12.40
C ALA A 484 22.91 1.38 13.49
N GLN A 485 24.19 1.69 13.26
CA GLN A 485 25.24 1.52 14.28
C GLN A 485 25.00 2.43 15.49
N ALA A 486 24.63 3.69 15.26
CA ALA A 486 24.28 4.62 16.33
C ALA A 486 23.08 4.11 17.14
N GLN A 487 22.03 3.62 16.47
CA GLN A 487 20.86 3.06 17.14
C GLN A 487 21.19 1.80 17.95
N LEU A 488 22.00 0.87 17.43
CA LEU A 488 22.47 -0.29 18.21
C LEU A 488 23.30 0.12 19.43
N THR A 489 24.15 1.14 19.29
CA THR A 489 24.97 1.67 20.39
C THR A 489 24.11 2.32 21.47
N LEU A 490 23.08 3.07 21.07
CA LEU A 490 22.19 3.81 21.96
C LEU A 490 21.06 2.96 22.55
N ALA A 491 20.73 1.79 21.97
CA ALA A 491 19.59 0.98 22.40
C ALA A 491 19.50 0.76 23.92
N PRO A 492 20.59 0.41 24.65
CA PRO A 492 20.54 0.26 26.10
C PRO A 492 20.18 1.53 26.87
N LEU A 493 20.50 2.70 26.33
CA LEU A 493 20.19 4.00 26.94
C LEU A 493 18.74 4.40 26.66
N MET A 494 18.20 3.99 25.51
CA MET A 494 16.83 4.29 25.07
C MET A 494 15.76 3.46 25.78
N ASP A 495 16.13 2.28 26.30
CA ASP A 495 15.22 1.40 27.05
C ASP A 495 14.99 1.85 28.51
N GLY A 496 15.63 2.94 28.95
CA GLY A 496 15.46 3.51 30.29
C GLY A 496 16.19 2.71 31.36
N SER A 497 17.52 2.90 31.44
CA SER A 497 18.35 2.43 32.56
C SER A 497 18.37 3.39 33.73
#